data_AF-A0A260BIU9-F1
#
_entry.id   AF-A0A260BIU9-F1
#
_cell.length_a   1.000
_cell.length_b   1.000
_cell.length_c   1.000
_cell.angle_alpha   90.00
_cell.angle_beta   90.00
_cell.angle_gamma   90.00
#
_symmetry.space_group_name_H-M   'P 1'
#
loop_
_entity.id
_entity.type
_entity.pdbx_description
1 polymer ?
#
loop_
_entity_poly.entity_id
_entity_poly.type
_entity_poly.pdbx_seq_one_letter_code
_entity_poly.pdbx_strand_id
1 'polypeptide(L)'
;MVRRVWPKIERLRLVITEDMAFVLQLSLLAAAVSRGIDYVRLPVDAYPATLSDVEALLPFHVWGWIFIGAGVVGLIGVYTPRLPLAALAHGVLAALFVGFAYGALAEVMGKEGWFGWRTATGWLFGAVVVHAVLFSASKTAFRRSWDRRCAGAD
;
A
#
# COMPACT_ATOMS: atom_id res chain seq x y z
N MET A 1 0.21 48.81 -16.35
CA MET A 1 0.53 47.47 -16.93
C MET A 1 1.07 46.60 -15.80
N VAL A 2 0.25 45.76 -15.18
CA VAL A 2 0.65 44.91 -14.04
C VAL A 2 1.30 43.64 -14.57
N ARG A 3 2.62 43.51 -14.45
CA ARG A 3 3.33 42.25 -14.71
C ARG A 3 2.94 41.25 -13.63
N ARG A 4 2.06 40.29 -13.96
CA ARG A 4 1.87 39.08 -13.14
C ARG A 4 3.19 38.31 -13.15
N VAL A 5 3.97 38.47 -12.07
CA VAL A 5 5.13 37.62 -11.79
C VAL A 5 4.58 36.36 -11.13
N TRP A 6 4.21 35.38 -11.94
CA TRP A 6 4.00 34.03 -11.43
C TRP A 6 5.38 33.49 -11.03
N PRO A 7 5.61 33.06 -9.78
CA PRO A 7 6.85 32.38 -9.44
C PRO A 7 6.95 31.14 -10.33
N LYS A 8 8.11 30.95 -10.99
CA LYS A 8 8.45 29.67 -11.60
C LYS A 8 8.49 28.66 -10.47
N ILE A 9 7.42 27.89 -10.30
CA ILE A 9 7.45 26.70 -9.48
C ILE A 9 8.40 25.75 -10.20
N GLU A 10 9.69 25.80 -9.84
CA GLU A 10 10.62 24.72 -10.13
C GLU A 10 9.99 23.48 -9.50
N ARG A 11 9.32 22.67 -10.33
CA ARG A 11 8.61 21.49 -9.85
C ARG A 11 9.64 20.64 -9.13
N LEU A 12 9.38 20.35 -7.86
CA LEU A 12 10.23 19.50 -7.05
C LEU A 12 10.37 18.15 -7.77
N ARG A 13 11.55 17.85 -8.31
CA ARG A 13 11.81 16.60 -9.03
C ARG A 13 12.20 15.55 -8.01
N LEU A 14 11.23 14.76 -7.55
CA LEU A 14 11.51 13.60 -6.70
C LEU A 14 12.21 12.53 -7.55
N VAL A 15 13.49 12.26 -7.25
CA VAL A 15 14.25 11.15 -7.84
C VAL A 15 14.32 10.06 -6.79
N ILE A 16 13.62 8.95 -7.03
CA ILE A 16 13.72 7.77 -6.18
C ILE A 16 14.85 6.90 -6.72
N THR A 17 15.95 6.81 -5.97
CA THR A 17 17.06 5.90 -6.28
C THR A 17 16.71 4.46 -5.94
N GLU A 18 17.47 3.50 -6.43
CA GLU A 18 17.24 2.07 -6.14
C GLU A 18 17.29 1.78 -4.64
N ASP A 19 18.27 2.34 -3.92
CA ASP A 19 18.40 2.18 -2.46
C ASP A 19 17.19 2.74 -1.71
N MET A 20 16.69 3.92 -2.13
CA MET A 20 15.52 4.53 -1.51
C MET A 20 14.25 3.73 -1.82
N ALA A 21 14.11 3.22 -3.05
CA ALA A 21 13.00 2.34 -3.41
C ALA A 21 13.04 1.02 -2.60
N PHE A 22 14.22 0.49 -2.33
CA PHE A 22 14.42 -0.69 -1.51
C PHE A 22 13.99 -0.43 -0.06
N VAL A 23 14.51 0.63 0.58
CA VAL A 23 14.12 1.03 1.95
C VAL A 23 12.61 1.28 2.05
N LEU A 24 12.01 1.96 1.06
CA LEU A 24 10.59 2.25 1.05
C LEU A 24 9.74 0.96 0.98
N GLN A 25 10.13 0.01 0.13
CA GLN A 25 9.47 -1.30 0.05
C GLN A 25 9.55 -2.06 1.36
N LEU A 26 10.74 -2.19 1.94
CA LEU A 26 10.92 -2.86 3.24
C LEU A 26 10.06 -2.22 4.33
N SER A 27 10.06 -0.89 4.40
CA SER A 27 9.32 -0.16 5.43
C SER A 27 7.81 -0.38 5.31
N LEU A 28 7.26 -0.30 4.10
CA LEU A 28 5.82 -0.47 3.88
C LEU A 28 5.35 -1.91 4.03
N LEU A 29 6.16 -2.88 3.61
CA LEU A 29 5.85 -4.29 3.79
C LEU A 29 5.94 -4.68 5.27
N ALA A 30 6.93 -4.16 6.01
CA ALA A 30 6.98 -4.31 7.46
C ALA A 30 5.78 -3.66 8.15
N ALA A 31 5.36 -2.46 7.72
CA ALA A 31 4.15 -1.81 8.23
C ALA A 31 2.89 -2.64 7.95
N ALA A 32 2.79 -3.31 6.81
CA ALA A 32 1.71 -4.25 6.51
C ALA A 32 1.71 -5.45 7.48
N VAL A 33 2.88 -6.04 7.77
CA VAL A 33 3.01 -7.11 8.78
C VAL A 33 2.57 -6.61 10.15
N SER A 34 3.03 -5.44 10.59
CA SER A 34 2.63 -4.86 11.88
C SER A 34 1.13 -4.63 11.97
N ARG A 35 0.51 -4.05 10.93
CA ARG A 35 -0.95 -3.89 10.86
C ARG A 35 -1.67 -5.22 10.96
N GLY A 36 -1.15 -6.25 10.31
CA GLY A 36 -1.73 -7.58 10.38
C GLY A 36 -1.62 -8.20 11.78
N ILE A 37 -0.51 -7.97 12.48
CA ILE A 37 -0.33 -8.37 13.89
C ILE A 37 -1.35 -7.66 14.79
N ASP A 38 -1.56 -6.35 14.59
CA ASP A 38 -2.56 -5.60 15.35
C ASP A 38 -3.96 -6.20 15.15
N TYR A 39 -4.31 -6.56 13.91
CA TYR A 39 -5.59 -7.17 13.59
C TYR A 39 -5.77 -8.57 14.19
N VAL A 40 -4.71 -9.39 14.22
CA VAL A 40 -4.75 -10.73 14.84
C VAL A 40 -4.85 -10.63 16.37
N ARG A 41 -4.21 -9.62 16.98
CA ARG A 41 -4.18 -9.45 18.44
C ARG A 41 -5.33 -8.63 18.99
N LEU A 42 -6.15 -8.02 18.13
CA LEU A 42 -7.28 -7.21 18.57
C LEU A 42 -8.29 -8.09 19.33
N PRO A 43 -8.56 -7.80 20.62
CA PRO A 43 -9.58 -8.51 21.38
C PRO A 43 -10.96 -8.35 20.74
N VAL A 44 -11.78 -9.40 20.75
CA VAL A 44 -13.09 -9.42 20.06
C VAL A 44 -14.05 -8.37 20.64
N ASP A 45 -13.97 -8.13 21.94
CA ASP A 45 -14.72 -7.10 22.68
C ASP A 45 -14.22 -5.67 22.38
N ALA A 46 -13.03 -5.53 21.79
CA ALA A 46 -12.45 -4.26 21.37
C ALA A 46 -12.63 -3.99 19.86
N TYR A 47 -13.45 -4.79 19.16
CA TYR A 47 -13.75 -4.53 17.75
C TYR A 47 -14.45 -3.16 17.63
N PRO A 48 -13.95 -2.25 16.78
CA PRO A 48 -14.59 -0.96 16.58
C PRO A 48 -16.06 -1.15 16.22
N ALA A 49 -16.97 -0.51 16.95
CA ALA A 49 -18.39 -0.49 16.59
C ALA A 49 -18.63 0.19 15.22
N THR A 50 -17.65 0.97 14.76
CA THR A 50 -17.58 1.66 13.46
C THR A 50 -16.67 0.89 12.52
N LEU A 51 -16.96 -0.38 12.29
CA LEU A 51 -16.35 -1.10 11.18
C LEU A 51 -16.91 -0.53 9.88
N SER A 52 -16.02 -0.23 8.94
CA SER A 52 -16.49 -0.02 7.57
C SER A 52 -17.18 -1.30 7.08
N ASP A 53 -18.25 -1.19 6.27
CA ASP A 53 -19.00 -2.35 5.75
C ASP A 53 -18.07 -3.40 5.11
N VAL A 54 -16.94 -2.95 4.55
CA VAL A 54 -15.91 -3.80 3.94
C VAL A 54 -15.12 -4.58 4.99
N GLU A 55 -14.69 -3.95 6.08
CA GLU A 55 -13.96 -4.65 7.15
C GLU A 55 -14.87 -5.64 7.88
N ALA A 56 -16.18 -5.42 7.91
CA ALA A 56 -17.17 -6.34 8.45
C ALA A 56 -17.37 -7.63 7.61
N LEU A 57 -16.86 -7.69 6.37
CA LEU A 57 -17.03 -8.87 5.50
C LEU A 57 -16.28 -10.12 5.99
N LEU A 58 -15.22 -9.95 6.79
CA LEU A 58 -14.43 -11.05 7.34
C LEU A 58 -14.04 -10.73 8.79
N PRO A 59 -13.81 -11.76 9.62
CA PRO A 59 -13.24 -11.55 10.95
C PRO A 59 -11.88 -10.84 10.89
N PHE A 60 -11.59 -9.95 11.86
CA PHE A 60 -10.33 -9.18 11.89
C PHE A 60 -9.07 -10.03 11.79
N HIS A 61 -9.03 -11.18 12.46
CA HIS A 61 -7.85 -12.06 12.39
C HIS A 61 -7.61 -12.59 10.97
N VAL A 62 -8.65 -12.78 10.15
CA VAL A 62 -8.52 -13.18 8.74
C VAL A 62 -7.88 -12.06 7.94
N TRP A 63 -8.37 -10.82 8.07
CA TRP A 63 -7.71 -9.66 7.47
C TRP A 63 -6.25 -9.56 7.92
N GLY A 64 -6.00 -9.78 9.21
CA GLY A 64 -4.66 -9.76 9.79
C GLY A 64 -3.72 -10.76 9.13
N TRP A 65 -4.16 -12.01 8.91
CA TRP A 65 -3.37 -13.01 8.19
C TRP A 65 -3.14 -12.67 6.72
N ILE A 66 -4.09 -12.03 6.05
CA ILE A 66 -3.89 -11.55 4.67
C ILE A 66 -2.79 -10.48 4.65
N PHE A 67 -2.81 -9.52 5.58
CA PHE A 67 -1.78 -8.48 5.68
C PHE A 67 -0.40 -9.07 6.01
N ILE A 68 -0.31 -9.98 6.99
CA ILE A 68 0.93 -10.68 7.34
C ILE A 68 1.44 -11.46 6.14
N GLY A 69 0.60 -12.26 5.50
CA GLY A 69 0.96 -13.08 4.35
C GLY A 69 1.47 -12.23 3.18
N ALA A 70 0.73 -11.19 2.80
CA ALA A 70 1.16 -10.27 1.75
C ALA A 70 2.47 -9.55 2.12
N GLY A 71 2.60 -9.07 3.36
CA GLY A 71 3.82 -8.42 3.84
C GLY A 71 5.05 -9.33 3.78
N VAL A 72 4.95 -10.55 4.31
CA VAL A 72 6.05 -11.54 4.33
C VAL A 72 6.43 -11.98 2.91
N VAL A 73 5.44 -12.31 2.07
CA VAL A 73 5.68 -12.67 0.66
C VAL A 73 6.34 -11.52 -0.09
N GLY A 74 5.90 -10.29 0.17
CA GLY A 74 6.51 -9.10 -0.41
C GLY A 74 7.96 -8.93 0.02
N LEU A 75 8.26 -9.07 1.31
CA LEU A 75 9.63 -8.96 1.84
C LEU A 75 10.55 -9.96 1.16
N ILE A 76 10.14 -11.24 1.08
CA ILE A 76 10.89 -12.27 0.35
C ILE A 76 11.09 -11.88 -1.12
N GLY A 77 10.05 -11.33 -1.74
CA GLY A 77 10.06 -10.88 -3.13
C GLY A 77 11.03 -9.74 -3.42
N VAL A 78 11.22 -8.81 -2.47
CA VAL A 78 12.17 -7.71 -2.62
C VAL A 78 13.60 -8.24 -2.75
N TYR A 79 13.96 -9.29 -1.99
CA TYR A 79 15.26 -9.96 -2.09
C TYR A 79 15.35 -10.96 -3.25
N THR A 80 14.20 -11.36 -3.81
CA THR A 80 14.12 -12.40 -4.84
C THR A 80 13.39 -11.87 -6.08
N PRO A 81 13.97 -10.91 -6.83
CA PRO A 81 13.32 -10.30 -8.01
C PRO A 81 13.10 -11.30 -9.15
N ARG A 82 13.62 -12.52 -9.00
CA ARG A 82 13.41 -13.64 -9.93
C ARG A 82 11.96 -14.13 -9.96
N LEU A 83 11.18 -13.85 -8.93
CA LEU A 83 9.77 -14.19 -8.84
C LEU A 83 8.97 -12.88 -8.68
N PRO A 84 7.73 -12.78 -9.20
CA PRO A 84 6.95 -11.56 -9.12
C PRO A 84 6.34 -11.32 -7.71
N LEU A 85 6.94 -11.87 -6.64
CA LEU A 85 6.35 -11.91 -5.30
C LEU A 85 6.13 -10.51 -4.71
N ALA A 86 7.12 -9.61 -4.82
CA ALA A 86 6.99 -8.23 -4.36
C ALA A 86 5.87 -7.49 -5.10
N ALA A 87 5.77 -7.70 -6.42
CA ALA A 87 4.69 -7.14 -7.21
C ALA A 87 3.34 -7.68 -6.71
N LEU A 88 3.16 -9.00 -6.65
CA LEU A 88 1.91 -9.60 -6.18
C LEU A 88 1.50 -9.10 -4.80
N ALA A 89 2.43 -9.03 -3.85
CA ALA A 89 2.21 -8.50 -2.51
C ALA A 89 1.72 -7.05 -2.53
N HIS A 90 2.42 -6.15 -3.22
CA HIS A 90 2.00 -4.75 -3.35
C HIS A 90 0.65 -4.61 -4.07
N GLY A 91 0.38 -5.45 -5.07
CA GLY A 91 -0.90 -5.47 -5.78
C GLY A 91 -2.07 -5.86 -4.85
N VAL A 92 -1.88 -6.92 -4.05
CA VAL A 92 -2.86 -7.34 -3.04
C VAL A 92 -3.10 -6.24 -2.01
N LEU A 93 -2.03 -5.65 -1.47
CA LEU A 93 -2.13 -4.57 -0.48
C LEU A 93 -2.83 -3.33 -1.05
N ALA A 94 -2.53 -2.95 -2.30
CA ALA A 94 -3.24 -1.86 -2.98
C ALA A 94 -4.74 -2.15 -3.09
N ALA A 95 -5.13 -3.37 -3.49
CA ALA A 95 -6.53 -3.75 -3.60
C ALA A 95 -7.26 -3.74 -2.25
N LEU A 96 -6.61 -4.23 -1.18
CA LEU A 96 -7.16 -4.19 0.17
C LEU A 96 -7.39 -2.74 0.62
N PHE A 97 -6.41 -1.87 0.43
CA PHE A 97 -6.55 -0.46 0.79
C PHE A 97 -7.58 0.27 -0.05
N VAL A 98 -7.83 -0.13 -1.31
CA VAL A 98 -8.97 0.39 -2.09
C VAL A 98 -10.28 0.01 -1.41
N GLY A 99 -10.46 -1.26 -1.05
CA GLY A 99 -11.66 -1.73 -0.36
C GLY A 99 -11.88 -1.00 0.97
N PHE A 100 -10.84 -0.90 1.79
CA PHE A 100 -10.93 -0.23 3.09
C PHE A 100 -11.17 1.28 2.94
N ALA A 101 -10.52 1.94 1.98
CA ALA A 101 -10.77 3.35 1.71
C ALA A 101 -12.19 3.59 1.22
N TYR A 102 -12.72 2.72 0.35
CA TYR A 102 -14.10 2.78 -0.12
C TYR A 102 -15.09 2.64 1.04
N GLY A 103 -14.94 1.60 1.87
CA GLY A 103 -15.80 1.39 3.04
C GLY A 103 -15.76 2.58 4.01
N ALA A 104 -14.56 3.08 4.32
CA ALA A 104 -14.40 4.24 5.20
C ALA A 104 -15.00 5.53 4.61
N LEU A 105 -14.86 5.75 3.29
CA LEU A 105 -15.49 6.89 2.62
C LEU A 105 -17.02 6.79 2.66
N ALA A 106 -17.58 5.62 2.36
CA ALA A 106 -19.02 5.38 2.41
C ALA A 106 -19.58 5.69 3.81
N GLU A 107 -18.90 5.23 4.86
CA GLU A 107 -19.27 5.49 6.25
C GLU A 107 -19.19 6.99 6.60
N VAL A 108 -18.12 7.68 6.20
CA VAL A 108 -17.92 9.11 6.45
C VAL A 108 -19.04 9.95 5.84
N MET A 109 -19.51 9.59 4.64
CA MET A 109 -20.59 10.32 3.95
C MET A 109 -21.92 10.25 4.70
N GLY A 110 -22.13 9.23 5.54
CA GLY A 110 -23.33 9.06 6.36
C GLY A 110 -23.28 9.81 7.71
N LYS A 111 -22.12 10.35 8.11
CA LYS A 111 -21.93 11.01 9.42
C LYS A 111 -22.12 12.52 9.32
N GLU A 112 -22.79 13.12 10.30
CA GLU A 112 -22.79 14.57 10.47
C GLU A 112 -21.36 15.10 10.68
N GLY A 113 -20.98 16.14 9.94
CA GLY A 113 -19.66 16.76 10.03
C GLY A 113 -18.49 15.99 9.38
N TRP A 114 -18.74 14.84 8.74
CA TRP A 114 -17.76 14.06 7.97
C TRP A 114 -16.48 13.66 8.74
N PHE A 115 -16.64 13.40 10.04
CA PHE A 115 -15.53 12.93 10.88
C PHE A 115 -15.01 11.57 10.39
N GLY A 116 -13.70 11.49 10.16
CA GLY A 116 -13.02 10.30 9.63
C GLY A 116 -12.50 10.44 8.19
N TRP A 117 -12.86 11.52 7.48
CA TRP A 117 -12.42 11.80 6.10
C TRP A 117 -10.90 11.70 5.89
N ARG A 118 -10.11 12.17 6.86
CA ARG A 118 -8.63 12.12 6.83
C ARG A 118 -8.10 10.69 6.72
N THR A 119 -8.69 9.74 7.44
CA THR A 119 -8.23 8.34 7.42
C THR A 119 -8.56 7.71 6.07
N ALA A 120 -9.80 7.89 5.61
CA ALA A 120 -10.27 7.32 4.35
C ALA A 120 -9.45 7.83 3.15
N THR A 121 -9.20 9.15 3.09
CA THR A 121 -8.34 9.76 2.07
C THR A 121 -6.86 9.40 2.24
N GLY A 122 -6.38 9.21 3.48
CA GLY A 122 -5.03 8.72 3.74
C GLY A 122 -4.79 7.30 3.19
N TRP A 123 -5.78 6.42 3.30
CA TRP A 123 -5.72 5.10 2.66
C TRP A 123 -5.78 5.22 1.14
N LEU A 124 -6.70 6.01 0.60
CA LEU A 124 -6.87 6.16 -0.86
C LEU A 124 -5.66 6.81 -1.55
N PHE A 125 -5.16 7.93 -1.04
CA PHE A 125 -4.11 8.69 -1.71
C PHE A 125 -2.71 8.39 -1.17
N GLY A 126 -2.60 7.89 0.06
CA GLY A 126 -1.34 7.43 0.63
C GLY A 126 -1.10 5.96 0.30
N ALA A 127 -1.86 5.07 0.96
CA ALA A 127 -1.61 3.64 0.91
C ALA A 127 -1.83 3.02 -0.48
N VAL A 128 -2.98 3.25 -1.11
CA VAL A 128 -3.25 2.68 -2.45
C VAL A 128 -2.22 3.17 -3.46
N VAL A 129 -1.97 4.49 -3.52
CA VAL A 129 -1.04 5.07 -4.50
C VAL A 129 0.38 4.53 -4.29
N VAL A 130 0.88 4.52 -3.05
CA VAL A 130 2.24 4.05 -2.81
C VAL A 130 2.39 2.57 -3.15
N HIS A 131 1.42 1.72 -2.77
CA HIS A 131 1.46 0.31 -3.13
C HIS A 131 1.30 0.09 -4.64
N ALA A 132 0.48 0.88 -5.35
CA ALA A 132 0.35 0.80 -6.81
C ALA A 132 1.65 1.21 -7.55
N VAL A 133 2.34 2.26 -7.07
CA VAL A 133 3.65 2.66 -7.59
C VAL A 133 4.68 1.55 -7.37
N LEU A 134 4.74 0.99 -6.17
CA LEU A 134 5.66 -0.09 -5.83
C LEU A 134 5.34 -1.41 -6.54
N PHE A 135 4.07 -1.69 -6.81
CA PHE A 135 3.64 -2.77 -7.69
C PHE A 135 4.26 -2.61 -9.09
N SER A 136 4.14 -1.43 -9.68
CA SER A 136 4.69 -1.13 -11.00
C SER A 136 6.22 -1.24 -11.02
N ALA A 137 6.90 -0.71 -10.00
CA ALA A 137 8.34 -0.79 -9.85
C ALA A 137 8.80 -2.26 -9.70
N SER A 138 8.17 -3.03 -8.82
CA SER A 138 8.47 -4.45 -8.58
C SER A 138 8.26 -5.30 -9.82
N LYS A 139 7.17 -5.04 -10.56
CA LYS A 139 6.89 -5.73 -11.83
C LYS A 139 7.97 -5.45 -12.87
N THR A 140 8.48 -4.21 -12.90
CA THR A 140 9.59 -3.83 -13.80
C THR A 140 10.88 -4.52 -13.40
N ALA A 141 11.21 -4.59 -12.11
CA ALA A 141 12.37 -5.32 -11.60
C ALA A 141 12.29 -6.82 -11.94
N PHE A 142 11.12 -7.44 -11.78
CA PHE A 142 10.88 -8.83 -12.17
C PHE A 142 11.11 -9.06 -13.66
N ARG A 143 10.53 -8.22 -14.52
CA ARG A 143 10.73 -8.32 -15.98
C ARG A 143 12.20 -8.24 -16.36
N ARG A 144 12.94 -7.26 -15.80
CA ARG A 144 14.39 -7.15 -16.03
C ARG A 144 15.16 -8.40 -15.58
N SER A 145 14.80 -8.98 -14.44
CA SER A 145 15.41 -10.23 -13.96
C SER A 145 15.05 -11.45 -14.82
N TRP A 146 13.85 -11.47 -15.41
CA TRP A 146 13.43 -12.50 -16.34
C TRP A 146 14.20 -12.42 -17.65
N ASP A 147 14.27 -11.23 -18.23
CA ASP A 147 14.93 -11.00 -19.52
C ASP A 147 16.44 -11.34 -19.47
N ARG A 148 17.13 -10.99 -18.37
CA ARG A 148 18.55 -11.37 -18.17
C ARG A 148 18.77 -12.88 -18.15
N ARG A 149 17.87 -13.64 -17.52
CA ARG A 149 17.93 -15.11 -17.50
C ARG A 149 17.70 -15.70 -18.89
N CYS A 150 16.73 -15.19 -19.63
CA CYS A 150 16.50 -15.63 -21.01
C CYS A 150 17.67 -15.31 -21.94
N ALA A 151 18.41 -14.23 -21.68
CA ALA A 151 19.60 -13.85 -22.42
C ALA A 151 20.87 -14.61 -22.01
N GLY A 152 20.82 -15.48 -20.99
CA GLY A 152 21.98 -16.23 -20.49
C GLY A 152 23.03 -15.35 -19.80
N ALA A 153 22.63 -14.22 -19.23
CA ALA A 153 23.53 -13.22 -18.63
C ALA A 153 23.66 -13.32 -17.09
N ASP A 154 23.23 -14.44 -16.51
CA ASP A 154 23.15 -14.68 -15.06
C ASP A 154 24.13 -15.78 -14.59
#